data_AF-A0A512UMM3-F1
#
_entry.id   AF-A0A512UMM3-F1
#
_cell.length_a   1.000
_cell.length_b   1.000
_cell.length_c   1.000
_cell.angle_alpha   90.00
_cell.angle_beta   90.00
_cell.angle_gamma   90.00
#
_symmetry.space_group_name_H-M   'P 1'
#
loop_
_entity.id
_entity.type
_entity.pdbx_description
1 polymer ?
#
loop_
_entity_poly.entity_id
_entity_poly.type
_entity_poly.pdbx_seq_one_letter_code
_entity_poly.pdbx_strand_id
1 'polypeptide(L)'
;MISINGCRASLRPGSIRIPVGQIQRSTFHQFCPARLFSSSRQALSEANSTGAGNTISEKTPSLSQAADEKKGFISGDDANTHNGTGSKFDLNSIFLLSIPITTHRSFIYCHHNASLLNKDQMNAVPWLVKSEKKLVGLAVKAWDKLVSSDIAINKKIVALVSRLLNSIPYNENCLRSFPSKEAMVRETAASQSHDLPRAIMTSEIDQKNLSVDQLKPIPVYHPKIQDPHATLSQMHHFKTELTAHHRKWAIVCAIGIPVSLPLALIPVAPNVPGFYLAYRLYCHLQALRGAKNLGFLIENNSTSVEEKHQSDDSIASTHLKFQHSSDLDGAFVGVEPHSGVQEQMLLDSTTVDKLVETTGLVEIKEDLYRAFKQESKRLDKLAAEKTTQN
;
A
#
# COMPACT_ATOMS: atom_id res chain seq x y z
N MET A 1 -24.15 40.96 -63.12
CA MET A 1 -25.24 41.94 -63.00
C MET A 1 -26.31 41.27 -62.18
N ILE A 2 -26.64 41.61 -60.94
CA ILE A 2 -26.68 42.88 -60.22
C ILE A 2 -26.29 42.61 -58.75
N SER A 3 -25.48 43.51 -58.20
CA SER A 3 -25.13 43.60 -56.77
C SER A 3 -26.13 44.52 -56.06
N ILE A 4 -26.40 44.33 -54.76
CA ILE A 4 -26.60 45.40 -53.77
C ILE A 4 -26.43 44.83 -52.34
N ASN A 5 -25.73 45.63 -51.54
CA ASN A 5 -25.29 45.46 -50.16
C ASN A 5 -26.39 45.48 -49.08
N GLY A 6 -26.03 45.04 -47.87
CA GLY A 6 -26.14 45.93 -46.69
C GLY A 6 -26.87 45.45 -45.43
N CYS A 7 -26.08 45.22 -44.38
CA CYS A 7 -26.31 45.58 -42.95
C CYS A 7 -27.41 44.92 -42.07
N ARG A 8 -26.90 44.17 -41.08
CA ARG A 8 -27.13 44.22 -39.61
C ARG A 8 -28.54 44.58 -39.08
N ALA A 9 -29.12 43.67 -38.30
CA ALA A 9 -29.65 43.97 -36.96
C ALA A 9 -29.75 42.71 -36.08
N SER A 10 -29.44 42.90 -34.80
CA SER A 10 -29.43 41.91 -33.71
C SER A 10 -30.85 41.55 -33.26
N LEU A 11 -31.10 40.32 -32.80
CA LEU A 11 -32.09 40.00 -31.76
C LEU A 11 -31.77 38.62 -31.14
N ARG A 12 -31.76 38.55 -29.80
CA ARG A 12 -31.56 37.35 -28.96
C ARG A 12 -32.82 36.46 -28.95
N PRO A 13 -32.73 35.16 -28.61
CA PRO A 13 -32.94 34.73 -27.21
C PRO A 13 -31.97 33.61 -26.80
N GLY A 14 -31.42 33.58 -25.59
CA GLY A 14 -32.11 33.05 -24.42
C GLY A 14 -31.96 31.52 -24.34
N SER A 15 -30.83 31.04 -23.80
CA SER A 15 -30.75 29.63 -23.35
C SER A 15 -29.81 29.47 -22.15
N ILE A 16 -30.26 28.55 -21.31
CA ILE A 16 -30.00 28.36 -19.88
C ILE A 16 -28.58 27.84 -19.64
N ARG A 17 -27.81 28.51 -18.76
CA ARG A 17 -26.55 27.97 -18.23
C ARG A 17 -26.82 27.25 -16.91
N ILE A 18 -26.58 25.94 -16.93
CA ILE A 18 -26.47 25.08 -15.75
C ILE A 18 -25.09 25.34 -15.11
N PRO A 19 -24.99 25.56 -13.78
CA PRO A 19 -23.69 25.72 -13.13
C PRO A 19 -22.95 24.37 -13.09
N VAL A 20 -21.83 24.32 -13.80
CA VAL A 20 -20.83 23.24 -13.71
C VAL A 20 -20.17 23.33 -12.33
N GLY A 21 -20.56 22.43 -11.44
CA GLY A 21 -19.95 22.28 -10.12
C GLY A 21 -18.46 21.93 -10.25
N GLN A 22 -17.64 22.68 -9.52
CA GLN A 22 -16.20 22.46 -9.40
C GLN A 22 -15.92 21.06 -8.84
N ILE A 23 -15.26 20.24 -9.64
CA ILE A 23 -14.66 18.99 -9.19
C ILE A 23 -13.35 19.34 -8.49
N GLN A 24 -13.35 19.27 -7.16
CA GLN A 24 -12.13 19.31 -6.35
C GLN A 24 -11.18 18.18 -6.81
N ARG A 25 -9.94 18.56 -7.13
CA ARG A 25 -8.83 17.66 -7.42
C ARG A 25 -8.56 16.80 -6.18
N SER A 26 -8.83 15.49 -6.25
CA SER A 26 -8.35 14.54 -5.24
C SER A 26 -6.93 14.11 -5.58
N THR A 27 -6.03 14.31 -4.63
CA THR A 27 -4.65 13.81 -4.61
C THR A 27 -4.61 12.30 -4.84
N PHE A 28 -3.78 11.87 -5.78
CA PHE A 28 -3.55 10.47 -6.11
C PHE A 28 -2.76 9.81 -4.99
N HIS A 29 -3.42 8.92 -4.23
CA HIS A 29 -2.75 7.97 -3.35
C HIS A 29 -2.98 6.55 -3.83
N GLN A 30 -1.92 5.75 -3.72
CA GLN A 30 -1.91 4.31 -3.95
C GLN A 30 -3.00 3.64 -3.11
N PHE A 31 -3.74 2.75 -3.76
CA PHE A 31 -4.91 2.10 -3.20
C PHE A 31 -4.46 0.86 -2.42
N CYS A 32 -4.08 1.04 -1.16
CA CYS A 32 -3.93 -0.07 -0.23
C CYS A 32 -5.31 -0.36 0.41
N PRO A 33 -5.87 -1.58 0.25
CA PRO A 33 -7.10 -1.99 0.94
C PRO A 33 -6.99 -1.91 2.47
N ALA A 34 -5.81 -1.68 3.04
CA ALA A 34 -5.66 -1.33 4.47
C ALA A 34 -6.36 0.00 4.83
N ARG A 35 -6.42 0.98 3.90
CA ARG A 35 -7.18 2.24 4.12
C ARG A 35 -8.69 2.01 4.22
N LEU A 36 -9.24 0.94 3.62
CA LEU A 36 -10.67 0.58 3.75
C LEU A 36 -11.08 0.43 5.22
N PHE A 37 -10.17 0.05 6.12
CA PHE A 37 -10.55 -0.42 7.47
C PHE A 37 -9.97 0.42 8.62
N SER A 38 -9.28 1.52 8.31
CA SER A 38 -8.59 2.37 9.29
C SER A 38 -9.50 3.39 10.01
N SER A 39 -10.55 3.89 9.35
CA SER A 39 -11.47 4.89 9.91
C SER A 39 -12.33 4.38 11.08
N SER A 40 -12.41 3.06 11.29
CA SER A 40 -13.24 2.45 12.34
C SER A 40 -12.67 2.58 13.76
N ARG A 41 -11.39 2.97 13.95
CA ARG A 41 -10.82 3.14 15.30
C ARG A 41 -11.06 4.51 15.92
N GLN A 42 -11.12 5.59 15.14
CA GLN A 42 -11.43 6.92 15.68
C GLN A 42 -12.85 6.97 16.26
N ALA A 43 -13.82 6.34 15.59
CA ALA A 43 -15.20 6.25 16.10
C ALA A 43 -15.37 5.33 17.32
N LEU A 44 -14.49 4.34 17.53
CA LEU A 44 -14.56 3.43 18.69
C LEU A 44 -13.81 3.98 19.93
N SER A 45 -12.80 4.83 19.73
CA SER A 45 -12.09 5.50 20.83
C SER A 45 -12.94 6.56 21.51
N GLU A 46 -13.86 7.19 20.78
CA GLU A 46 -14.80 8.19 21.31
C GLU A 46 -16.03 7.56 21.98
N ALA A 47 -16.35 6.30 21.68
CA ALA A 47 -17.49 5.58 22.27
C ALA A 47 -17.18 4.89 23.61
N ASN A 48 -15.91 4.76 23.99
CA ASN A 48 -15.48 4.07 25.22
C ASN A 48 -15.09 5.01 26.37
N SER A 49 -15.34 6.32 26.25
CA SER A 49 -15.04 7.32 27.29
C SER A 49 -16.26 7.91 28.01
N THR A 50 -17.46 7.33 27.85
CA THR A 50 -18.66 7.82 28.54
C THR A 50 -19.27 6.72 29.42
N GLY A 51 -18.84 6.68 30.68
CA GLY A 51 -19.41 5.78 31.68
C GLY A 51 -18.70 5.74 33.03
N ALA A 52 -18.54 6.88 33.73
CA ALA A 52 -18.51 6.98 35.19
C ALA A 52 -18.38 8.46 35.61
N GLY A 53 -19.34 8.98 36.37
CA GLY A 53 -19.31 10.34 36.92
C GLY A 53 -18.57 10.41 38.26
N ASN A 54 -17.85 11.51 38.50
CA ASN A 54 -18.23 12.50 39.52
C ASN A 54 -17.36 13.78 39.42
N THR A 55 -18.07 14.91 39.41
CA THR A 55 -17.74 16.30 39.81
C THR A 55 -16.28 16.67 40.13
N ILE A 56 -15.77 17.70 39.43
CA ILE A 56 -15.55 19.06 39.97
C ILE A 56 -15.35 20.06 38.81
N SER A 57 -15.94 21.23 39.01
CA SER A 57 -16.09 22.41 38.16
C SER A 57 -14.78 23.01 37.65
N GLU A 58 -14.66 23.30 36.34
CA GLU A 58 -14.01 24.52 35.84
C GLU A 58 -14.36 24.85 34.38
N LYS A 59 -14.43 26.15 34.11
CA LYS A 59 -15.17 26.83 33.03
C LYS A 59 -14.61 26.60 31.63
N THR A 60 -15.52 26.37 30.68
CA THR A 60 -15.32 26.59 29.23
C THR A 60 -15.19 28.09 28.90
N PRO A 61 -14.56 28.40 27.75
CA PRO A 61 -15.30 29.18 26.76
C PRO A 61 -15.44 28.44 25.43
N SER A 62 -16.58 28.72 24.81
CA SER A 62 -17.24 28.08 23.68
C SER A 62 -16.57 28.28 22.32
N LEU A 63 -16.67 27.25 21.47
CA LEU A 63 -16.65 27.36 20.01
C LEU A 63 -17.85 28.21 19.54
N SER A 64 -17.60 29.47 19.20
CA SER A 64 -18.37 30.20 18.20
C SER A 64 -17.58 31.44 17.79
N GLN A 65 -16.78 31.33 16.72
CA GLN A 65 -16.28 32.43 15.85
C GLN A 65 -14.99 31.97 15.17
N ALA A 66 -15.12 31.40 13.96
CA ALA A 66 -14.07 31.42 12.92
C ALA A 66 -14.69 30.90 11.61
N ALA A 67 -15.76 31.55 11.17
CA ALA A 67 -16.28 31.46 9.82
C ALA A 67 -16.24 32.89 9.26
N ASP A 68 -15.07 33.32 8.80
CA ASP A 68 -14.87 34.32 7.75
C ASP A 68 -13.38 34.65 7.68
N GLU A 69 -12.72 34.21 6.61
CA GLU A 69 -11.96 35.11 5.73
C GLU A 69 -11.35 34.31 4.58
N LYS A 70 -11.99 34.41 3.41
CA LYS A 70 -11.40 34.14 2.11
C LYS A 70 -10.85 35.44 1.53
N LYS A 71 -9.53 35.51 1.34
CA LYS A 71 -8.81 36.41 0.41
C LYS A 71 -7.38 35.87 0.33
N GLY A 72 -6.68 35.76 -0.78
CA GLY A 72 -6.93 36.02 -2.19
C GLY A 72 -5.75 35.39 -2.95
N PHE A 73 -6.02 34.87 -4.14
CA PHE A 73 -5.05 34.26 -5.04
C PHE A 73 -4.27 35.37 -5.78
N ILE A 74 -2.93 35.33 -5.72
CA ILE A 74 -2.05 35.98 -6.70
C ILE A 74 -1.15 34.89 -7.27
N SER A 75 -1.25 34.69 -8.59
CA SER A 75 -0.33 33.92 -9.42
C SER A 75 1.04 34.61 -9.46
N GLY A 76 2.09 33.82 -9.25
CA GLY A 76 3.47 34.18 -9.59
C GLY A 76 4.26 32.90 -9.76
N ASP A 77 4.64 32.61 -11.00
CA ASP A 77 5.76 31.74 -11.31
C ASP A 77 6.99 32.26 -10.55
N ASP A 78 7.69 31.38 -9.82
CA ASP A 78 9.15 31.37 -9.69
C ASP A 78 9.59 30.30 -8.66
N ALA A 79 10.73 29.69 -8.97
CA ALA A 79 11.38 28.66 -8.20
C ALA A 79 11.82 29.13 -6.81
N ASN A 80 11.46 28.41 -5.73
CA ASN A 80 12.40 28.07 -4.66
C ASN A 80 11.83 27.06 -3.64
N THR A 81 12.72 26.17 -3.16
CA THR A 81 12.87 25.72 -1.77
C THR A 81 11.66 25.83 -0.83
N HIS A 82 11.12 24.68 -0.42
CA HIS A 82 10.33 24.56 0.81
C HIS A 82 10.98 23.57 1.77
N ASN A 83 11.58 24.12 2.83
CA ASN A 83 11.77 23.44 4.11
C ASN A 83 10.40 23.23 4.75
N GLY A 84 9.85 22.03 4.61
CA GLY A 84 8.93 21.42 5.57
C GLY A 84 9.62 20.14 6.04
N THR A 85 9.28 19.63 7.22
CA THR A 85 9.71 18.31 7.73
C THR A 85 9.37 17.22 6.71
N GLY A 86 10.29 17.02 5.78
CA GLY A 86 10.07 16.28 4.54
C GLY A 86 10.48 14.84 4.76
N SER A 87 9.58 13.91 4.46
CA SER A 87 9.99 12.54 4.20
C SER A 87 11.12 12.56 3.17
N LYS A 88 12.29 12.07 3.56
CA LYS A 88 13.51 12.05 2.72
C LYS A 88 13.45 10.96 1.64
N PHE A 89 12.45 10.09 1.67
CA PHE A 89 12.22 9.08 0.65
C PHE A 89 11.51 9.73 -0.54
N ASP A 90 12.05 9.55 -1.75
CA ASP A 90 11.36 10.02 -2.96
C ASP A 90 10.12 9.14 -3.22
N LEU A 91 8.97 9.61 -2.74
CA LEU A 91 7.66 8.97 -2.93
C LEU A 91 7.22 8.99 -4.41
N ASN A 92 7.94 9.70 -5.28
CA ASN A 92 7.81 9.67 -6.73
C ASN A 92 8.86 8.75 -7.38
N SER A 93 9.38 7.77 -6.66
CA SER A 93 10.25 6.73 -7.20
C SER A 93 9.76 5.34 -6.77
N ILE A 94 10.20 4.30 -7.47
CA ILE A 94 9.97 2.92 -7.03
C ILE A 94 11.09 2.51 -6.06
N PHE A 95 10.72 2.00 -4.90
CA PHE A 95 11.67 1.45 -3.93
C PHE A 95 11.06 0.33 -3.12
N LEU A 96 11.91 -0.53 -2.59
CA LEU A 96 11.53 -1.53 -1.61
C LEU A 96 11.98 -1.08 -0.23
N LEU A 97 11.17 -1.38 0.78
CA LEU A 97 11.46 -1.12 2.18
C LEU A 97 11.45 -2.45 2.92
N SER A 98 12.53 -2.73 3.65
CA SER A 98 12.62 -3.87 4.55
C SER A 98 12.70 -3.40 5.99
N ILE A 99 11.75 -3.83 6.81
CA ILE A 99 11.62 -3.45 8.22
C ILE A 99 11.74 -4.73 9.06
N PRO A 100 12.71 -4.83 9.96
CA PRO A 100 12.83 -5.99 10.84
C PRO A 100 11.66 -6.01 11.83
N ILE A 101 10.93 -7.15 11.89
CA ILE A 101 9.86 -7.36 12.87
C ILE A 101 10.42 -8.14 14.06
N THR A 102 11.14 -9.22 13.77
CA THR A 102 11.87 -10.05 14.72
C THR A 102 13.31 -10.20 14.26
N THR A 103 14.17 -10.82 15.07
CA THR A 103 15.55 -11.15 14.66
C THR A 103 15.61 -12.04 13.42
N HIS A 104 14.55 -12.78 13.10
CA HIS A 104 14.51 -13.73 11.97
C HIS A 104 13.54 -13.34 10.85
N ARG A 105 12.64 -12.38 11.06
CA ARG A 105 11.57 -12.03 10.12
C ARG A 105 11.51 -10.54 9.86
N SER A 106 11.35 -10.19 8.59
CA SER A 106 11.19 -8.82 8.15
C SER A 106 9.89 -8.60 7.40
N PHE A 107 9.33 -7.41 7.57
CA PHE A 107 8.26 -6.88 6.75
C PHE A 107 8.87 -6.31 5.47
N ILE A 108 8.31 -6.67 4.31
CA ILE A 108 8.82 -6.23 3.01
C ILE A 108 7.70 -5.49 2.30
N TYR A 109 7.96 -4.25 1.92
CA TYR A 109 6.99 -3.39 1.26
C TYR A 109 7.55 -2.81 -0.03
N CYS A 110 6.79 -2.92 -1.12
CA CYS A 110 7.11 -2.29 -2.39
C CYS A 110 6.31 -1.00 -2.53
N HIS A 111 7.01 0.14 -2.47
CA HIS A 111 6.41 1.43 -2.81
C HIS A 111 6.39 1.58 -4.34
N HIS A 112 5.21 1.83 -4.89
CA HIS A 112 5.03 1.88 -6.33
C HIS A 112 4.02 2.95 -6.74
N ASN A 113 4.53 4.08 -7.21
CA ASN A 113 3.68 5.17 -7.64
C ASN A 113 3.35 5.10 -9.13
N ALA A 114 2.10 4.72 -9.45
CA ALA A 114 1.59 4.71 -10.81
C ALA A 114 1.47 6.11 -11.45
N SER A 115 1.58 7.19 -10.66
CA SER A 115 1.61 8.58 -11.16
C SER A 115 2.90 8.93 -11.90
N LEU A 116 3.90 8.03 -11.91
CA LEU A 116 5.11 8.16 -12.73
C LEU A 116 4.86 7.93 -14.23
N LEU A 117 3.70 7.37 -14.57
CA LEU A 117 3.31 7.10 -15.94
C LEU A 117 2.67 8.32 -16.59
N ASN A 118 3.09 8.63 -17.82
CA ASN A 118 2.42 9.64 -18.64
C ASN A 118 0.97 9.22 -18.94
N LYS A 119 0.09 10.21 -19.14
CA LYS A 119 -1.37 10.01 -19.38
C LYS A 119 -1.67 9.02 -20.50
N ASP A 120 -0.82 8.95 -21.52
CA ASP A 120 -0.96 8.03 -22.64
C ASP A 120 -0.63 6.58 -22.26
N GLN A 121 0.36 6.37 -21.40
CA GLN A 121 0.69 5.05 -20.84
C GLN A 121 -0.36 4.57 -19.83
N MET A 122 -0.98 5.49 -19.10
CA MET A 122 -2.13 5.15 -18.24
C MET A 122 -3.32 4.60 -19.04
N ASN A 123 -3.43 4.96 -20.33
CA ASN A 123 -4.47 4.44 -21.21
C ASN A 123 -4.16 3.01 -21.70
N ALA A 124 -2.88 2.64 -21.83
CA ALA A 124 -2.41 1.30 -22.16
C ALA A 124 -2.50 0.29 -21.01
N VAL A 125 -2.74 0.76 -19.77
CA VAL A 125 -3.00 -0.12 -18.62
C VAL A 125 -4.14 -1.10 -18.95
N PRO A 126 -3.95 -2.43 -18.74
CA PRO A 126 -4.96 -3.43 -19.05
C PRO A 126 -6.32 -3.06 -18.46
N TRP A 127 -7.39 -3.24 -19.24
CA TRP A 127 -8.77 -2.92 -18.83
C TRP A 127 -9.13 -3.58 -17.48
N LEU A 128 -8.52 -4.73 -17.18
CA LEU A 128 -8.68 -5.47 -15.95
C LEU A 128 -8.25 -4.69 -14.70
N VAL A 129 -7.17 -3.90 -14.80
CA VAL A 129 -6.69 -3.06 -13.68
C VAL A 129 -7.59 -1.84 -13.51
N LYS A 130 -8.16 -1.31 -14.61
CA LYS A 130 -9.10 -0.17 -14.55
C LYS A 130 -10.44 -0.58 -13.93
N SER A 131 -10.97 -1.75 -14.29
CA SER A 131 -12.21 -2.28 -13.70
C SER A 131 -12.02 -2.62 -12.22
N GLU A 132 -10.87 -3.16 -11.86
CA GLU A 132 -10.50 -3.40 -10.46
C GLU A 132 -10.58 -2.12 -9.62
N LYS A 133 -9.98 -1.01 -10.07
CA LYS A 133 -10.04 0.28 -9.36
C LYS A 133 -11.48 0.75 -9.12
N LYS A 134 -12.36 0.60 -10.12
CA LYS A 134 -13.78 0.98 -9.98
C LYS A 134 -14.51 0.10 -8.97
N LEU A 135 -14.32 -1.22 -9.04
CA LEU A 135 -14.94 -2.18 -8.14
C LEU A 135 -14.49 -1.96 -6.69
N VAL A 136 -13.18 -1.78 -6.49
CA VAL A 136 -12.62 -1.45 -5.16
C VAL A 136 -13.18 -0.12 -4.67
N GLY A 137 -13.26 0.91 -5.52
CA GLY A 137 -13.83 2.20 -5.14
C GLY A 137 -15.31 2.14 -4.73
N LEU A 138 -16.11 1.28 -5.37
CA LEU A 138 -17.49 1.02 -4.95
C LEU A 138 -17.55 0.29 -3.60
N ALA A 139 -16.67 -0.70 -3.40
CA ALA A 139 -16.55 -1.42 -2.14
C ALA A 139 -16.15 -0.49 -0.98
N VAL A 140 -15.23 0.46 -1.21
CA VAL A 140 -14.89 1.51 -0.23
C VAL A 140 -16.12 2.29 0.19
N LYS A 141 -16.86 2.84 -0.78
CA LYS A 141 -18.04 3.66 -0.49
C LYS A 141 -19.12 2.87 0.25
N ALA A 142 -19.30 1.60 -0.10
CA ALA A 142 -20.24 0.73 0.60
C ALA A 142 -19.78 0.44 2.04
N TRP A 143 -18.48 0.22 2.23
CA TRP A 143 -17.89 -0.01 3.53
C TRP A 143 -17.96 1.22 4.44
N ASP A 144 -17.62 2.41 3.94
CA ASP A 144 -17.70 3.67 4.71
C ASP A 144 -19.13 3.93 5.20
N LYS A 145 -20.13 3.65 4.36
CA LYS A 145 -21.56 3.70 4.75
C LYS A 145 -21.92 2.69 5.84
N LEU A 146 -21.29 1.51 5.83
CA LEU A 146 -21.53 0.48 6.83
C LEU A 146 -20.89 0.84 8.18
N VAL A 147 -19.68 1.41 8.15
CA VAL A 147 -18.94 1.86 9.34
C VAL A 147 -19.61 3.05 10.01
N SER A 148 -20.09 4.02 9.21
CA SER A 148 -20.79 5.22 9.71
C SER A 148 -22.22 4.97 10.16
N SER A 149 -22.73 3.74 10.02
CA SER A 149 -24.10 3.41 10.39
C SER A 149 -24.25 3.14 11.88
N ASP A 150 -25.27 3.74 12.51
CA ASP A 150 -25.56 3.52 13.92
C ASP A 150 -26.30 2.22 14.24
N ILE A 151 -26.74 1.49 13.22
CA ILE A 151 -27.52 0.26 13.36
C ILE A 151 -26.65 -0.81 14.07
N ALA A 152 -27.17 -1.37 15.16
CA ALA A 152 -26.44 -2.36 15.98
C ALA A 152 -25.99 -3.61 15.19
N ILE A 153 -26.80 -4.04 14.21
CA ILE A 153 -26.46 -5.15 13.30
C ILE A 153 -25.23 -4.78 12.45
N ASN A 154 -25.17 -3.57 11.91
CA ASN A 154 -24.03 -3.09 11.12
C ASN A 154 -22.76 -3.01 11.98
N LYS A 155 -22.85 -2.51 13.22
CA LYS A 155 -21.73 -2.51 14.17
C LYS A 155 -21.19 -3.92 14.44
N LYS A 156 -22.08 -4.91 14.61
CA LYS A 156 -21.69 -6.34 14.75
C LYS A 156 -21.03 -6.90 13.48
N ILE A 157 -21.56 -6.58 12.30
CA ILE A 157 -20.98 -6.99 11.01
C ILE A 157 -19.57 -6.37 10.86
N VAL A 158 -19.42 -5.08 11.13
CA VAL A 158 -18.14 -4.38 11.05
C VAL A 158 -17.13 -5.02 12.01
N ALA A 159 -17.53 -5.32 13.25
CA ALA A 159 -16.68 -6.00 14.22
C ALA A 159 -16.25 -7.40 13.74
N LEU A 160 -17.19 -8.20 13.21
CA LEU A 160 -16.91 -9.52 12.67
C LEU A 160 -15.95 -9.47 11.48
N VAL A 161 -16.24 -8.61 10.50
CA VAL A 161 -15.40 -8.45 9.30
C VAL A 161 -14.02 -7.94 9.69
N SER A 162 -13.93 -6.94 10.58
CA SER A 162 -12.63 -6.45 11.08
C SER A 162 -11.82 -7.55 11.75
N ARG A 163 -12.46 -8.42 12.53
CA ARG A 163 -11.80 -9.58 13.15
C ARG A 163 -11.29 -10.57 12.10
N LEU A 164 -12.08 -10.85 11.07
CA LEU A 164 -11.67 -11.73 9.96
C LEU A 164 -10.50 -11.13 9.17
N LEU A 165 -10.55 -9.83 8.87
CA LEU A 165 -9.50 -9.14 8.12
C LEU A 165 -8.19 -9.06 8.91
N ASN A 166 -8.25 -8.85 10.22
CA ASN A 166 -7.08 -8.85 11.10
C ASN A 166 -6.47 -10.25 11.26
N SER A 167 -7.20 -11.30 10.90
CA SER A 167 -6.68 -12.67 10.87
C SER A 167 -5.84 -12.97 9.63
N ILE A 168 -5.87 -12.11 8.60
CA ILE A 168 -5.09 -12.33 7.38
C ILE A 168 -3.59 -12.17 7.70
N PRO A 169 -2.73 -13.14 7.34
CA PRO A 169 -1.30 -13.06 7.60
C PRO A 169 -0.68 -11.80 7.00
N TYR A 170 0.17 -11.10 7.76
CA TYR A 170 0.82 -9.87 7.27
C TYR A 170 1.70 -10.11 6.03
N ASN A 171 2.32 -11.29 5.90
CA ASN A 171 3.12 -11.67 4.71
C ASN A 171 2.32 -11.58 3.40
N GLU A 172 1.01 -11.78 3.45
CA GLU A 172 0.15 -11.62 2.29
C GLU A 172 0.09 -10.16 1.82
N ASN A 173 0.09 -9.20 2.76
CA ASN A 173 0.13 -7.78 2.44
C ASN A 173 1.50 -7.36 1.89
N CYS A 174 2.59 -7.96 2.38
CA CYS A 174 3.92 -7.78 1.78
C CYS A 174 3.88 -8.11 0.27
N LEU A 175 3.37 -9.29 -0.10
CA LEU A 175 3.29 -9.71 -1.51
C LEU A 175 2.31 -8.85 -2.31
N ARG A 176 1.19 -8.44 -1.73
CA ARG A 176 0.20 -7.59 -2.42
C ARG A 176 0.71 -6.18 -2.74
N SER A 177 1.73 -5.70 -2.03
CA SER A 177 2.34 -4.40 -2.34
C SER A 177 3.06 -4.42 -3.70
N PHE A 178 3.48 -5.59 -4.18
CA PHE A 178 4.13 -5.71 -5.47
C PHE A 178 3.11 -5.64 -6.61
N PRO A 179 3.29 -4.74 -7.59
CA PRO A 179 2.48 -4.74 -8.80
C PRO A 179 2.71 -6.00 -9.63
N SER A 180 1.86 -6.26 -10.64
CA SER A 180 2.17 -7.31 -11.63
C SER A 180 3.41 -6.91 -12.42
N LYS A 181 4.13 -7.91 -12.99
CA LYS A 181 5.34 -7.67 -13.78
C LYS A 181 5.08 -6.59 -14.84
N GLU A 182 3.99 -6.75 -15.60
CA GLU A 182 3.63 -5.90 -16.73
C GLU A 182 3.32 -4.46 -16.30
N ALA A 183 2.65 -4.29 -15.16
CA ALA A 183 2.26 -2.99 -14.63
C ALA A 183 3.36 -2.31 -13.80
N MET A 184 4.45 -3.03 -13.48
CA MET A 184 5.55 -2.48 -12.73
C MET A 184 6.30 -1.44 -13.55
N VAL A 185 6.43 -0.25 -12.98
CA VAL A 185 7.13 0.89 -13.56
C VAL A 185 8.59 0.86 -13.14
N ARG A 186 9.49 1.03 -14.10
CA ARG A 186 10.94 1.12 -13.91
C ARG A 186 11.45 2.46 -14.36
N GLU A 187 12.43 2.98 -13.64
CA GLU A 187 13.14 4.20 -14.03
C GLU A 187 14.26 3.88 -15.01
N THR A 188 14.41 4.71 -16.04
CA THR A 188 15.52 4.64 -17.00
C THR A 188 16.72 5.43 -16.47
N ALA A 189 17.94 4.98 -16.79
CA ALA A 189 19.14 5.72 -16.45
C ALA A 189 19.23 7.00 -17.31
N ALA A 190 19.19 8.18 -16.67
CA ALA A 190 19.13 9.48 -17.34
C ALA A 190 20.27 9.77 -18.34
N SER A 191 21.36 9.00 -18.30
CA SER A 191 22.59 9.28 -19.03
C SER A 191 22.62 8.79 -20.49
N GLN A 192 21.64 8.02 -20.96
CA GLN A 192 21.76 7.32 -22.27
C GLN A 192 20.62 7.53 -23.27
N SER A 193 19.57 8.30 -22.95
CA SER A 193 18.38 8.32 -23.82
C SER A 193 17.72 9.68 -23.91
N HIS A 194 18.08 10.45 -24.95
CA HIS A 194 17.36 11.67 -25.35
C HIS A 194 15.90 11.39 -25.80
N ASP A 195 15.52 10.12 -26.07
CA ASP A 195 14.21 9.71 -26.60
C ASP A 195 13.35 8.84 -25.66
N LEU A 196 13.86 8.42 -24.48
CA LEU A 196 13.08 7.59 -23.55
C LEU A 196 12.52 8.40 -22.38
N PRO A 197 11.25 8.17 -21.97
CA PRO A 197 10.68 8.83 -20.80
C PRO A 197 11.37 8.35 -19.51
N ARG A 198 11.34 9.20 -18.47
CA ARG A 198 11.92 8.97 -17.13
C ARG A 198 11.47 7.65 -16.47
N ALA A 199 10.28 7.18 -16.80
CA ALA A 199 9.68 5.98 -16.25
C ALA A 199 8.92 5.21 -17.34
N ILE A 200 9.11 3.89 -17.39
CA ILE A 200 8.55 2.98 -18.42
C ILE A 200 7.96 1.74 -17.74
N MET A 201 6.86 1.19 -18.27
CA MET A 201 6.33 -0.09 -17.81
C MET A 201 7.22 -1.26 -18.25
N THR A 202 7.31 -2.30 -17.42
CA THR A 202 8.09 -3.51 -17.76
C THR A 202 7.57 -4.18 -19.04
N SER A 203 6.27 -4.11 -19.35
CA SER A 203 5.74 -4.62 -20.62
C SER A 203 6.28 -3.89 -21.85
N GLU A 204 6.57 -2.59 -21.73
CA GLU A 204 7.15 -1.81 -22.83
C GLU A 204 8.65 -2.04 -22.96
N ILE A 205 9.33 -2.32 -21.86
CA ILE A 205 10.74 -2.77 -21.83
C ILE A 205 10.88 -4.10 -22.60
N ASP A 206 10.02 -5.08 -22.28
CA ASP A 206 10.01 -6.40 -22.93
C ASP A 206 9.72 -6.26 -24.45
N GLN A 207 8.84 -5.33 -24.86
CA GLN A 207 8.54 -5.07 -26.27
C GLN A 207 9.67 -4.37 -27.03
N LYS A 208 10.39 -3.47 -26.36
CA LYS A 208 11.49 -2.68 -26.94
C LYS A 208 12.86 -3.36 -26.82
N ASN A 209 12.92 -4.56 -26.22
CA ASN A 209 14.17 -5.31 -25.94
C ASN A 209 15.26 -4.43 -25.30
N LEU A 210 14.89 -3.58 -24.34
CA LEU A 210 15.87 -2.74 -23.63
C LEU A 210 16.72 -3.60 -22.69
N SER A 211 18.04 -3.38 -22.68
CA SER A 211 18.93 -4.10 -21.76
C SER A 211 18.72 -3.63 -20.32
N VAL A 212 18.93 -4.54 -19.37
CA VAL A 212 18.86 -4.25 -17.93
C VAL A 212 19.82 -3.13 -17.54
N ASP A 213 20.96 -2.99 -18.22
CA ASP A 213 21.97 -1.97 -17.94
C ASP A 213 21.48 -0.53 -18.19
N GLN A 214 20.40 -0.37 -18.96
CA GLN A 214 19.77 0.93 -19.24
C GLN A 214 18.72 1.30 -18.18
N LEU A 215 18.39 0.36 -17.29
CA LEU A 215 17.41 0.54 -16.23
C LEU A 215 18.11 0.83 -14.91
N LYS A 216 17.54 1.76 -14.15
CA LYS A 216 18.00 2.01 -12.79
C LYS A 216 17.56 0.84 -11.89
N PRO A 217 18.49 0.22 -11.12
CA PRO A 217 18.12 -0.84 -10.18
C PRO A 217 17.22 -0.27 -9.08
N ILE A 218 16.27 -1.08 -8.60
CA ILE A 218 15.37 -0.65 -7.53
C ILE A 218 16.12 -0.69 -6.20
N PRO A 219 16.18 0.43 -5.45
CA PRO A 219 16.79 0.44 -4.13
C PRO A 219 15.93 -0.36 -3.12
N VAL A 220 16.58 -1.22 -2.34
CA VAL A 220 16.00 -1.90 -1.18
C VAL A 220 16.57 -1.24 0.07
N TYR A 221 15.75 -0.43 0.74
CA TYR A 221 16.15 0.25 1.97
C TYR A 221 16.00 -0.68 3.17
N HIS A 222 17.05 -0.78 3.98
CA HIS A 222 17.06 -1.55 5.22
C HIS A 222 17.82 -0.80 6.33
N PRO A 223 17.44 -1.00 7.61
CA PRO A 223 18.21 -0.50 8.74
C PRO A 223 19.49 -1.32 8.95
N LYS A 224 20.43 -0.78 9.74
CA LYS A 224 21.73 -1.40 10.04
C LYS A 224 21.62 -2.70 10.83
N ILE A 225 20.59 -2.82 11.68
CA ILE A 225 20.32 -4.02 12.49
C ILE A 225 19.99 -5.26 11.64
N GLN A 226 19.61 -5.06 10.37
CA GLN A 226 19.16 -6.11 9.48
C GLN A 226 20.24 -6.47 8.46
N ASP A 227 20.52 -7.78 8.36
CA ASP A 227 21.43 -8.32 7.35
C ASP A 227 20.74 -8.39 5.96
N PRO A 228 21.36 -7.81 4.90
CA PRO A 228 20.85 -7.91 3.54
C PRO A 228 20.71 -9.35 3.03
N HIS A 229 21.63 -10.27 3.37
CA HIS A 229 21.55 -11.67 2.93
C HIS A 229 20.37 -12.41 3.55
N ALA A 230 20.14 -12.24 4.85
CA ALA A 230 18.96 -12.76 5.53
C ALA A 230 17.66 -12.25 4.89
N THR A 231 17.63 -10.97 4.51
CA THR A 231 16.49 -10.35 3.83
C THR A 231 16.23 -10.97 2.45
N LEU A 232 17.29 -11.17 1.66
CA LEU A 232 17.18 -11.79 0.34
C LEU A 232 16.72 -13.26 0.47
N SER A 233 17.25 -14.01 1.44
CA SER A 233 16.82 -15.37 1.74
C SER A 233 15.33 -15.44 2.09
N GLN A 234 14.83 -14.50 2.91
CA GLN A 234 13.40 -14.38 3.19
C GLN A 234 12.57 -14.09 1.93
N MET A 235 13.04 -13.24 1.02
CA MET A 235 12.37 -12.97 -0.25
C MET A 235 12.27 -14.24 -1.12
N HIS A 236 13.32 -15.07 -1.16
CA HIS A 236 13.28 -16.37 -1.85
C HIS A 236 12.27 -17.33 -1.21
N HIS A 237 12.22 -17.37 0.12
CA HIS A 237 11.23 -18.17 0.84
C HIS A 237 9.80 -17.70 0.57
N PHE A 238 9.57 -16.37 0.50
CA PHE A 238 8.28 -15.81 0.11
C PHE A 238 7.89 -16.20 -1.32
N LYS A 239 8.84 -16.22 -2.26
CA LYS A 239 8.58 -16.69 -3.64
C LYS A 239 8.10 -18.14 -3.65
N THR A 240 8.77 -19.06 -2.96
CA THR A 240 8.51 -20.50 -3.09
C THR A 240 7.30 -20.95 -2.27
N GLU A 241 7.29 -20.71 -0.96
CA GLU A 241 6.29 -21.27 -0.05
C GLU A 241 4.93 -20.60 -0.19
N LEU A 242 4.90 -19.27 -0.26
CA LEU A 242 3.64 -18.53 -0.31
C LEU A 242 2.94 -18.69 -1.67
N THR A 243 3.68 -18.91 -2.76
CA THR A 243 3.07 -19.12 -4.09
C THR A 243 2.23 -20.39 -4.11
N ALA A 244 2.76 -21.52 -3.62
CA ALA A 244 2.03 -22.77 -3.56
C ALA A 244 0.80 -22.66 -2.63
N HIS A 245 0.99 -22.02 -1.47
CA HIS A 245 -0.06 -21.76 -0.51
C HIS A 245 -1.22 -20.94 -1.11
N HIS A 246 -0.92 -19.78 -1.71
CA HIS A 246 -1.93 -18.90 -2.26
C HIS A 246 -2.64 -19.50 -3.48
N ARG A 247 -1.96 -20.31 -4.30
CA ARG A 247 -2.60 -21.04 -5.41
C ARG A 247 -3.65 -22.03 -4.90
N LYS A 248 -3.30 -22.84 -3.91
CA LYS A 248 -4.22 -23.82 -3.31
C LYS A 248 -5.43 -23.11 -2.71
N TRP A 249 -5.21 -22.09 -1.89
CA TRP A 249 -6.29 -21.39 -1.19
C TRP A 249 -7.13 -20.49 -2.09
N ALA A 250 -6.58 -19.95 -3.18
CA ALA A 250 -7.36 -19.28 -4.22
C ALA A 250 -8.38 -20.25 -4.83
N ILE A 251 -7.97 -21.47 -5.20
CA ILE A 251 -8.89 -22.47 -5.75
C ILE A 251 -9.99 -22.83 -4.75
N VAL A 252 -9.63 -23.04 -3.48
CA VAL A 252 -10.60 -23.32 -2.41
C VAL A 252 -11.60 -22.18 -2.25
N CYS A 253 -11.15 -20.92 -2.25
CA CYS A 253 -12.05 -19.76 -2.18
C CYS A 253 -12.95 -19.67 -3.41
N ALA A 254 -12.41 -19.92 -4.62
CA ALA A 254 -13.18 -19.91 -5.86
C ALA A 254 -14.32 -20.93 -5.87
N ILE A 255 -14.09 -22.12 -5.29
CA ILE A 255 -15.13 -23.15 -5.10
C ILE A 255 -16.08 -22.77 -3.96
N GLY A 256 -15.58 -22.13 -2.90
CA GLY A 256 -16.40 -21.72 -1.76
C GLY A 256 -17.40 -20.60 -2.09
N ILE A 257 -17.08 -19.71 -3.03
CA ILE A 257 -17.97 -18.62 -3.45
C ILE A 257 -19.34 -19.13 -3.92
N PRO A 258 -19.48 -20.04 -4.91
CA PRO A 258 -20.78 -20.55 -5.33
C PRO A 258 -21.50 -21.30 -4.21
N VAL A 259 -20.76 -22.01 -3.35
CA VAL A 259 -21.32 -22.69 -2.18
C VAL A 259 -21.94 -21.71 -1.18
N SER A 260 -21.41 -20.49 -1.09
CA SER A 260 -21.95 -19.43 -0.23
C SER A 260 -23.12 -18.66 -0.83
N LEU A 261 -23.44 -18.82 -2.14
CA LEU A 261 -24.51 -18.08 -2.81
C LEU A 261 -25.91 -18.32 -2.24
N PRO A 262 -26.30 -19.53 -1.79
CA PRO A 262 -27.61 -19.74 -1.17
C PRO A 262 -27.86 -18.82 0.04
N LEU A 263 -26.82 -18.47 0.79
CA LEU A 263 -26.92 -17.53 1.92
C LEU A 263 -27.25 -16.10 1.48
N ALA A 264 -26.97 -15.73 0.22
CA ALA A 264 -27.31 -14.41 -0.31
C ALA A 264 -28.81 -14.24 -0.60
N LEU A 265 -29.59 -15.32 -0.67
CA LEU A 265 -31.03 -15.26 -0.91
C LEU A 265 -31.84 -14.92 0.35
N ILE A 266 -31.21 -14.89 1.52
CA ILE A 266 -31.87 -14.59 2.80
C ILE A 266 -31.85 -13.06 3.03
N PRO A 267 -33.00 -12.37 3.11
CA PRO A 267 -33.08 -10.91 3.16
C PRO A 267 -32.69 -10.28 4.53
N VAL A 268 -32.25 -11.08 5.51
CA VAL A 268 -32.03 -10.65 6.91
C VAL A 268 -30.65 -10.01 7.12
N ALA A 269 -29.64 -10.41 6.33
CA ALA A 269 -28.27 -9.91 6.47
C ALA A 269 -27.48 -10.02 5.15
N PRO A 270 -26.47 -9.16 4.91
CA PRO A 270 -25.57 -9.34 3.79
C PRO A 270 -24.83 -10.69 3.89
N ASN A 271 -24.54 -11.32 2.75
CA ASN A 271 -23.78 -12.57 2.69
C ASN A 271 -22.29 -12.35 3.06
N VAL A 272 -22.02 -12.08 4.34
CA VAL A 272 -20.67 -11.86 4.87
C VAL A 272 -19.73 -13.03 4.51
N PRO A 273 -20.12 -14.31 4.62
CA PRO A 273 -19.28 -15.43 4.20
C PRO A 273 -18.87 -15.36 2.73
N GLY A 274 -19.83 -15.12 1.82
CA GLY A 274 -19.54 -15.03 0.39
C GLY A 274 -18.69 -13.83 0.02
N PHE A 275 -18.98 -12.66 0.61
CA PHE A 275 -18.13 -11.47 0.42
C PHE A 275 -16.71 -11.68 0.96
N TYR A 276 -16.57 -12.33 2.12
CA TYR A 276 -15.27 -12.67 2.67
C TYR A 276 -14.50 -13.63 1.78
N LEU A 277 -15.14 -14.69 1.26
CA LEU A 277 -14.49 -15.64 0.33
C LEU A 277 -14.08 -14.96 -0.98
N ALA A 278 -14.92 -14.09 -1.54
CA ALA A 278 -14.59 -13.30 -2.73
C ALA A 278 -13.40 -12.36 -2.46
N TYR A 279 -13.39 -11.68 -1.31
CA TYR A 279 -12.26 -10.85 -0.90
C TYR A 279 -10.99 -11.69 -0.70
N ARG A 280 -11.07 -12.85 -0.03
CA ARG A 280 -9.93 -13.75 0.17
C ARG A 280 -9.38 -14.28 -1.15
N LEU A 281 -10.25 -14.64 -2.09
CA LEU A 281 -9.84 -15.00 -3.45
C LEU A 281 -9.06 -13.85 -4.10
N TYR A 282 -9.60 -12.63 -4.07
CA TYR A 282 -8.91 -11.45 -4.60
C TYR A 282 -7.53 -11.25 -3.96
N CYS A 283 -7.43 -11.36 -2.64
CA CYS A 283 -6.16 -11.17 -1.94
C CYS A 283 -5.13 -12.25 -2.31
N HIS A 284 -5.55 -13.51 -2.42
CA HIS A 284 -4.68 -14.60 -2.87
C HIS A 284 -4.21 -14.42 -4.32
N LEU A 285 -5.08 -13.95 -5.22
CA LEU A 285 -4.71 -13.65 -6.60
C LEU A 285 -3.71 -12.49 -6.70
N GLN A 286 -3.87 -11.46 -5.87
CA GLN A 286 -2.92 -10.34 -5.80
C GLN A 286 -1.58 -10.78 -5.21
N ALA A 287 -1.58 -11.56 -4.13
CA ALA A 287 -0.36 -12.10 -3.57
C ALA A 287 0.39 -13.02 -4.56
N LEU A 288 -0.33 -13.80 -5.39
CA LEU A 288 0.27 -14.60 -6.46
C LEU A 288 0.93 -13.74 -7.55
N ARG A 289 0.30 -12.65 -7.97
CA ARG A 289 0.88 -11.70 -8.93
C ARG A 289 2.14 -11.07 -8.35
N GLY A 290 2.08 -10.65 -7.09
CA GLY A 290 3.20 -10.07 -6.37
C GLY A 290 4.36 -11.05 -6.17
N ALA A 291 4.08 -12.30 -5.79
CA ALA A 291 5.11 -13.34 -5.64
C ALA A 291 5.82 -13.67 -6.95
N LYS A 292 5.09 -13.69 -8.08
CA LYS A 292 5.69 -13.83 -9.42
C LYS A 292 6.61 -12.66 -9.74
N ASN A 293 6.15 -11.43 -9.47
CA ASN A 293 6.95 -10.23 -9.74
C ASN A 293 8.18 -10.17 -8.82
N LEU A 294 8.02 -10.41 -7.52
CA LEU A 294 9.14 -10.55 -6.58
C LEU A 294 10.13 -11.61 -7.07
N GLY A 295 9.61 -12.74 -7.57
CA GLY A 295 10.41 -13.81 -8.12
C GLY A 295 11.24 -13.43 -9.34
N PHE A 296 10.77 -12.49 -10.15
CA PHE A 296 11.50 -11.87 -11.27
C PHE A 296 12.52 -10.84 -10.76
N LEU A 297 12.18 -10.05 -9.73
CA LEU A 297 13.08 -9.06 -9.13
C LEU A 297 14.33 -9.69 -8.50
N ILE A 298 14.18 -10.85 -7.86
CA ILE A 298 15.27 -11.56 -7.20
C ILE A 298 15.99 -12.57 -8.12
N GLU A 299 15.58 -12.67 -9.38
CA GLU A 299 16.20 -13.60 -10.33
C GLU A 299 17.52 -13.02 -10.85
N ASN A 300 18.60 -13.77 -10.62
CA ASN A 300 19.92 -13.43 -11.15
C ASN A 300 20.04 -14.04 -12.55
N ASN A 301 20.60 -13.31 -13.52
CA ASN A 301 20.87 -13.83 -14.87
C ASN A 301 21.89 -14.99 -14.92
N SER A 302 22.37 -15.47 -13.76
CA SER A 302 23.39 -16.50 -13.59
C SER A 302 22.84 -17.94 -13.49
N THR A 303 21.75 -18.26 -14.19
CA THR A 303 21.47 -19.66 -14.56
C THR A 303 22.31 -20.12 -15.76
N SER A 304 23.15 -19.24 -16.31
CA SER A 304 24.25 -19.62 -17.18
C SER A 304 25.58 -19.27 -16.49
N VAL A 305 26.47 -20.24 -16.44
CA VAL A 305 27.86 -20.17 -15.96
C VAL A 305 28.04 -20.45 -14.47
N GLU A 306 28.57 -21.64 -14.25
CA GLU A 306 29.15 -22.16 -13.03
C GLU A 306 30.25 -21.22 -12.48
N GLU A 307 30.45 -21.28 -11.16
CA GLU A 307 31.65 -20.85 -10.42
C GLU A 307 31.80 -19.38 -9.96
N LYS A 308 31.61 -19.24 -8.63
CA LYS A 308 32.43 -18.51 -7.65
C LYS A 308 33.30 -17.35 -8.17
N HIS A 309 32.99 -16.13 -7.70
CA HIS A 309 33.97 -15.33 -6.94
C HIS A 309 33.23 -14.41 -5.94
N GLN A 310 33.62 -14.54 -4.67
CA GLN A 310 33.12 -13.80 -3.52
C GLN A 310 33.71 -12.38 -3.55
N SER A 311 32.87 -11.38 -3.82
CA SER A 311 33.16 -9.97 -3.53
C SER A 311 31.86 -9.32 -3.03
N ASP A 312 31.99 -8.31 -2.18
CA ASP A 312 30.91 -7.61 -1.45
C ASP A 312 29.78 -7.02 -2.35
N ASP A 313 29.94 -7.04 -3.68
CA ASP A 313 28.90 -6.68 -4.66
C ASP A 313 27.87 -7.80 -4.93
N SER A 314 28.01 -8.97 -4.29
CA SER A 314 27.23 -10.20 -4.56
C SER A 314 25.77 -10.22 -4.04
N ILE A 315 25.30 -9.15 -3.39
CA ILE A 315 23.90 -9.04 -2.89
C ILE A 315 23.00 -8.29 -3.89
N ALA A 316 23.58 -7.64 -4.89
CA ALA A 316 22.80 -7.01 -5.95
C ALA A 316 22.21 -8.12 -6.84
N SER A 317 20.89 -8.23 -6.88
CA SER A 317 20.25 -8.97 -7.96
C SER A 317 20.27 -8.12 -9.22
N THR A 318 20.02 -8.74 -10.38
CA THR A 318 19.86 -8.07 -11.68
C THR A 318 18.98 -6.81 -11.60
N HIS A 319 18.03 -6.77 -10.67
CA HIS A 319 17.02 -5.71 -10.56
C HIS A 319 16.98 -4.96 -9.23
N LEU A 320 17.66 -5.43 -8.19
CA LEU A 320 17.61 -4.89 -6.83
C LEU A 320 19.00 -4.50 -6.33
N LYS A 321 19.09 -3.33 -5.69
CA LYS A 321 20.30 -2.87 -5.00
C LYS A 321 19.99 -2.60 -3.54
N PHE A 322 20.58 -3.38 -2.63
CA PHE A 322 20.45 -3.14 -1.20
C PHE A 322 21.19 -1.86 -0.80
N GLN A 323 20.50 -0.99 -0.08
CA GLN A 323 21.02 0.29 0.38
C GLN A 323 20.66 0.49 1.84
N HIS A 324 21.68 0.66 2.66
CA HIS A 324 21.50 1.03 4.04
C HIS A 324 20.94 2.45 4.14
N SER A 325 19.86 2.63 4.91
CA SER A 325 19.27 3.95 5.18
C SER A 325 19.42 4.30 6.67
N SER A 326 20.23 5.31 6.96
CA SER A 326 20.42 5.83 8.32
C SER A 326 19.15 6.42 8.91
N ASP A 327 18.20 6.85 8.08
CA ASP A 327 16.92 7.39 8.55
C ASP A 327 16.08 6.27 9.22
N LEU A 328 16.18 5.03 8.73
CA LEU A 328 15.50 3.89 9.36
C LEU A 328 16.12 3.49 10.70
N ASP A 329 17.42 3.71 10.89
CA ASP A 329 18.10 3.40 12.15
C ASP A 329 17.53 4.20 13.32
N GLY A 330 17.11 5.44 13.07
CA GLY A 330 16.48 6.31 14.06
C GLY A 330 15.27 5.67 14.75
N ALA A 331 14.53 4.81 14.03
CA ALA A 331 13.38 4.11 14.58
C ALA A 331 13.77 2.93 15.52
N PHE A 332 14.98 2.39 15.37
CA PHE A 332 15.50 1.24 16.11
C PHE A 332 16.59 1.61 17.13
N VAL A 333 16.79 2.91 17.42
CA VAL A 333 17.74 3.34 18.45
C VAL A 333 17.38 2.72 19.80
N GLY A 334 18.34 1.99 20.39
CA GLY A 334 18.17 1.29 21.67
C GLY A 334 17.63 -0.14 21.55
N VAL A 335 17.32 -0.61 20.33
CA VAL A 335 17.00 -2.00 20.05
C VAL A 335 18.30 -2.73 19.74
N GLU A 336 18.98 -3.24 20.76
CA GLU A 336 20.14 -4.10 20.57
C GLU A 336 19.67 -5.55 20.43
N PRO A 337 19.99 -6.26 19.33
CA PRO A 337 19.69 -7.67 19.23
C PRO A 337 20.56 -8.41 20.26
N HIS A 338 19.96 -8.87 21.36
CA HIS A 338 20.68 -9.70 22.31
C HIS A 338 21.16 -10.95 21.57
N SER A 339 22.45 -11.26 21.65
CA SER A 339 23.09 -12.39 20.94
C SER A 339 22.66 -13.79 21.44
N GLY A 340 21.47 -13.91 22.00
CA GLY A 340 20.87 -15.18 22.40
C GLY A 340 20.38 -15.98 21.19
N VAL A 341 20.33 -17.31 21.35
CA VAL A 341 19.80 -18.25 20.33
C VAL A 341 18.30 -18.07 20.09
N GLN A 342 17.60 -17.34 20.97
CA GLN A 342 16.15 -17.21 20.92
C GLN A 342 15.72 -16.02 20.06
N GLU A 343 14.75 -16.26 19.18
CA GLU A 343 14.11 -15.23 18.37
C GLU A 343 13.44 -14.16 19.26
N GLN A 344 13.71 -12.88 18.98
CA GLN A 344 13.21 -11.74 19.76
C GLN A 344 12.44 -10.75 18.89
N MET A 345 11.49 -10.05 19.52
CA MET A 345 10.70 -8.99 18.88
C MET A 345 11.53 -7.71 18.80
N LEU A 346 11.64 -7.13 17.61
CA LEU A 346 12.38 -5.88 17.35
C LEU A 346 11.45 -4.70 17.10
N LEU A 347 10.23 -4.97 16.64
CA LEU A 347 9.22 -3.96 16.35
C LEU A 347 8.32 -3.73 17.58
N ASP A 348 8.10 -2.47 17.94
CA ASP A 348 7.12 -2.02 18.94
C ASP A 348 6.16 -0.97 18.33
N SER A 349 5.04 -0.71 18.99
CA SER A 349 4.05 0.31 18.61
C SER A 349 4.70 1.69 18.42
N THR A 350 5.64 2.06 19.29
CA THR A 350 6.38 3.33 19.18
C THR A 350 7.29 3.37 17.96
N THR A 351 7.96 2.25 17.64
CA THR A 351 8.78 2.09 16.43
C THR A 351 7.91 2.20 15.16
N VAL A 352 6.71 1.61 15.15
CA VAL A 352 5.78 1.72 14.01
C VAL A 352 5.43 3.18 13.73
N ASP A 353 5.08 3.96 14.76
CA ASP A 353 4.72 5.37 14.58
C ASP A 353 5.91 6.19 14.07
N LYS A 354 7.11 5.99 14.62
CA LYS A 354 8.36 6.63 14.15
C LYS A 354 8.69 6.27 12.70
N LEU A 355 8.51 5.01 12.30
CA LEU A 355 8.75 4.55 10.92
C LEU A 355 7.79 5.23 9.95
N VAL A 356 6.51 5.35 10.30
CA VAL A 356 5.52 6.03 9.46
C VAL A 356 5.82 7.52 9.31
N GLU A 357 6.22 8.17 10.40
CA GLU A 357 6.63 9.58 10.38
C GLU A 357 7.89 9.80 9.52
N THR A 358 8.91 8.95 9.69
CA THR A 358 10.19 9.04 8.97
C THR A 358 10.04 8.74 7.48
N THR A 359 9.26 7.71 7.14
CA THR A 359 9.06 7.29 5.74
C THR A 359 7.99 8.11 5.03
N GLY A 360 7.07 8.76 5.76
CA GLY A 360 5.88 9.39 5.20
C GLY A 360 4.84 8.40 4.66
N LEU A 361 5.06 7.09 4.81
CA LEU A 361 4.18 6.03 4.31
C LEU A 361 3.07 5.74 5.32
N VAL A 362 2.04 6.58 5.34
CA VAL A 362 0.87 6.38 6.22
C VAL A 362 0.13 5.06 5.92
N GLU A 363 0.25 4.55 4.70
CA GLU A 363 -0.46 3.35 4.25
C GLU A 363 0.04 2.03 4.86
N ILE A 364 1.29 1.98 5.31
CA ILE A 364 1.86 0.75 5.89
C ILE A 364 1.57 0.61 7.39
N LYS A 365 1.05 1.65 8.04
CA LYS A 365 0.84 1.71 9.50
C LYS A 365 0.07 0.50 10.04
N GLU A 366 -1.11 0.24 9.48
CA GLU A 366 -1.98 -0.86 9.93
C GLU A 366 -1.37 -2.24 9.64
N ASP A 367 -0.62 -2.36 8.55
CA ASP A 367 0.05 -3.61 8.18
C ASP A 367 1.21 -3.91 9.12
N LEU A 368 1.95 -2.89 9.54
CA LEU A 368 3.01 -3.00 10.56
C LEU A 368 2.43 -3.34 11.93
N TYR A 369 1.35 -2.67 12.36
CA TYR A 369 0.66 -3.03 13.61
C TYR A 369 0.12 -4.45 13.60
N ARG A 370 -0.36 -4.92 12.44
CA ARG A 370 -0.80 -6.29 12.26
C ARG A 370 0.37 -7.26 12.35
N ALA A 371 1.48 -6.98 11.68
CA ALA A 371 2.69 -7.77 11.74
C ALA A 371 3.21 -7.88 13.19
N PHE A 372 3.28 -6.73 13.89
CA PHE A 372 3.59 -6.66 15.32
C PHE A 372 2.71 -7.61 16.14
N LYS A 373 1.39 -7.44 16.06
CA LYS A 373 0.46 -8.25 16.86
C LYS A 373 0.52 -9.75 16.55
N GLN A 374 0.69 -10.12 15.28
CA GLN A 374 0.75 -11.52 14.87
C GLN A 374 2.05 -12.19 15.32
N GLU A 375 3.18 -11.51 15.20
CA GLU A 375 4.48 -12.04 15.61
C GLU A 375 4.65 -12.07 17.13
N SER A 376 4.19 -11.05 17.87
CA SER A 376 4.16 -11.10 19.34
C SER A 376 3.36 -12.31 19.84
N LYS A 377 2.15 -12.53 19.30
CA LYS A 377 1.32 -13.69 19.66
C LYS A 377 2.00 -15.03 19.33
N ARG A 378 2.77 -15.10 18.23
CA ARG A 378 3.51 -16.31 17.85
C ARG A 378 4.65 -16.58 18.82
N LEU A 379 5.43 -15.55 19.19
CA LEU A 379 6.53 -15.66 20.14
C LEU A 379 6.04 -16.05 21.54
N ASP A 380 4.93 -15.47 22.01
CA ASP A 380 4.29 -15.84 23.28
C ASP A 380 3.89 -17.32 23.30
N LYS A 381 3.30 -17.80 22.20
CA LYS A 381 2.92 -19.21 22.04
C LYS A 381 4.13 -20.13 22.10
N LEU A 382 5.22 -19.76 21.42
CA LEU A 382 6.47 -20.53 21.43
C LEU A 382 7.13 -20.55 22.82
N ALA A 383 7.08 -19.43 23.55
CA ALA A 383 7.59 -19.38 24.92
C ALA A 383 6.77 -20.26 25.88
N ALA A 384 5.44 -20.28 25.75
CA ALA A 384 4.55 -21.14 26.53
C ALA A 384 4.77 -22.64 26.22
N GLU A 385 4.94 -23.00 24.94
CA GLU A 385 5.24 -24.37 24.52
C GLU A 385 6.58 -24.87 25.09
N LYS A 386 7.62 -24.02 25.08
CA LYS A 386 8.92 -24.35 25.69
C LYS A 386 8.84 -24.53 27.20
N THR A 387 8.03 -23.71 27.88
CA THR A 387 7.84 -23.80 29.34
C THR A 387 7.09 -25.06 29.75
N THR A 388 6.29 -25.64 28.86
CA THR A 388 5.53 -26.88 29.12
C THR A 388 6.36 -28.14 28.88
N GLN A 389 7.47 -28.04 28.14
CA GLN A 389 8.35 -29.17 27.79
C GLN A 389 9.54 -29.34 28.74
N ASN A 390 9.83 -28.33 29.57
CA ASN A 390 10.78 -28.37 30.67
C ASN A 390 10.04 -28.62 31.99
#